data_AF-A0AAC8TE23-F1
#
_entry.id   AF-A0AAC8TE23-F1
#
_cell.length_a   1.000
_cell.length_b   1.000
_cell.length_c   1.000
_cell.angle_alpha   90.00
_cell.angle_beta   90.00
_cell.angle_gamma   90.00
#
_symmetry.space_group_name_H-M   'P 1'
#
loop_
_entity.id
_entity.type
_entity.pdbx_description
1 polymer ?
#
loop_
_entity_poly.entity_id
_entity_poly.type
_entity_poly.pdbx_seq_one_letter_code
_entity_poly.pdbx_strand_id
1 'polypeptide(L)'
;MQLRKMTLMLAALGAMSMVLTGCPDGGRESLTCTADTDCIEGEICHPGAKVCVQTCTSGADCPESSKTCEVISSTNSTKVCQCSTDALCQRDERISDASGLKCSTTHKVCTDGDTTPTPTTCSGEGQSTCAYGQFCSGTTCTAVPAPTCANFDPAQGGRAPTFNAATSTGPIIYDVTQVSFAQDSFCGDGTAGSTGLTAKARVKAYIKTGTFPAEKSGLPGLFYVRVNGTQVDGTTLIRPSEYTTAEAGKRAEFTMNFCPGSTATTLSIGLYFTGGNEICKQLNR
;
A
#
# COMPACT_ATOMS: atom_id res chain seq x y z
N MET A 1 11.16 -59.60 47.69
CA MET A 1 10.59 -58.85 48.84
C MET A 1 10.86 -57.38 48.54
N GLN A 2 9.93 -56.43 48.40
CA GLN A 2 8.54 -56.20 48.85
C GLN A 2 7.76 -55.60 47.65
N LEU A 3 6.64 -56.14 47.18
CA LEU A 3 5.25 -56.07 47.66
C LEU A 3 4.70 -54.69 48.10
N ARG A 4 3.86 -54.14 47.19
CA ARG A 4 2.56 -53.45 47.38
C ARG A 4 2.49 -52.16 48.21
N LYS A 5 1.98 -51.10 47.55
CA LYS A 5 0.70 -50.46 47.91
C LYS A 5 0.12 -49.65 46.73
N MET A 6 -1.00 -50.14 46.20
CA MET A 6 -1.99 -49.39 45.42
C MET A 6 -2.80 -48.49 46.37
N THR A 7 -3.10 -47.25 45.98
CA THR A 7 -4.26 -46.46 46.46
C THR A 7 -4.56 -45.42 45.38
N LEU A 8 -5.49 -45.70 44.46
CA LEU A 8 -6.93 -45.37 44.46
C LEU A 8 -7.23 -43.95 43.91
N MET A 9 -7.94 -43.93 42.79
CA MET A 9 -8.58 -42.76 42.17
C MET A 9 -9.48 -42.01 43.16
N LEU A 10 -9.44 -40.67 43.13
CA LEU A 10 -10.61 -39.85 43.37
C LEU A 10 -10.77 -38.86 42.21
N ALA A 11 -11.94 -38.91 41.59
CA ALA A 11 -12.39 -37.99 40.56
C ALA A 11 -12.62 -36.59 41.14
N ALA A 12 -12.18 -35.57 40.42
CA ALA A 12 -12.68 -34.21 40.55
C ALA A 12 -12.99 -33.69 39.15
N LEU A 13 -14.23 -33.94 38.70
CA LEU A 13 -14.88 -33.18 37.63
C LEU A 13 -15.03 -31.74 38.13
N GLY A 14 -14.05 -30.90 37.81
CA GLY A 14 -14.15 -29.45 37.91
C GLY A 14 -14.62 -28.89 36.56
N ALA A 15 -15.93 -28.74 36.41
CA ALA A 15 -16.54 -28.02 35.30
C ALA A 15 -16.12 -26.54 35.37
N MET A 16 -15.17 -26.13 34.52
CA MET A 16 -15.04 -24.73 34.12
C MET A 16 -15.86 -24.56 32.84
N SER A 17 -17.11 -24.18 33.06
CA SER A 17 -18.04 -23.71 32.04
C SER A 17 -18.01 -22.18 32.03
N MET A 18 -18.20 -21.63 30.83
CA MET A 18 -18.40 -20.23 30.44
C MET A 18 -17.09 -19.44 30.21
N VAL A 19 -16.76 -18.99 29.00
CA VAL A 19 -17.66 -18.38 28.02
C VAL A 19 -17.40 -18.94 26.61
N LEU A 20 -18.29 -19.81 26.14
CA LEU A 20 -18.58 -19.94 24.71
C LEU A 20 -19.34 -18.66 24.33
N THR A 21 -18.62 -17.64 23.88
CA THR A 21 -19.24 -16.67 22.98
C THR A 21 -19.48 -17.46 21.70
N GLY A 22 -20.73 -17.84 21.46
CA GLY A 22 -21.14 -18.27 20.14
C GLY A 22 -20.69 -17.20 19.14
N CYS A 23 -20.00 -17.61 18.09
CA CYS A 23 -20.11 -16.90 16.83
C CYS A 23 -21.36 -17.47 16.14
N PRO A 24 -22.48 -16.73 16.12
CA PRO A 24 -23.57 -17.05 15.23
C PRO A 24 -23.07 -16.74 13.81
N ASP A 25 -23.03 -17.74 12.93
CA ASP A 25 -22.94 -17.59 11.47
C ASP A 25 -21.88 -16.61 10.92
N GLY A 26 -20.65 -16.65 11.45
CA GLY A 26 -19.60 -15.67 11.13
C GLY A 26 -18.58 -16.15 10.10
N GLY A 27 -18.66 -15.64 8.86
CA GLY A 27 -17.57 -15.74 7.91
C GLY A 27 -16.28 -15.09 8.43
N ARG A 28 -15.11 -15.49 7.90
CA ARG A 28 -13.82 -14.84 8.18
C ARG A 28 -13.75 -13.47 7.52
N GLU A 29 -13.02 -12.53 8.11
CA GLU A 29 -12.86 -11.18 7.53
C GLU A 29 -11.97 -11.16 6.26
N SER A 30 -11.17 -12.21 6.01
CA SER A 30 -10.29 -12.30 4.84
C SER A 30 -9.97 -13.74 4.46
N LEU A 31 -9.78 -14.01 3.16
CA LEU A 31 -9.31 -15.30 2.66
C LEU A 31 -7.77 -15.43 2.67
N THR A 32 -7.02 -14.42 3.11
CA THR A 32 -5.55 -14.39 3.01
C THR A 32 -4.87 -15.35 3.99
N CYS A 33 -3.74 -15.93 3.58
CA CYS A 33 -2.97 -16.87 4.39
C CYS A 33 -1.47 -16.81 4.09
N THR A 34 -0.67 -17.22 5.08
CA THR A 34 0.78 -17.41 4.92
C THR A 34 1.19 -18.88 4.96
N ALA A 35 0.45 -19.70 5.71
CA ALA A 35 0.62 -21.14 5.85
C ALA A 35 -0.73 -21.86 5.91
N ASP A 36 -0.71 -23.18 5.70
CA ASP A 36 -1.94 -24.02 5.73
C ASP A 36 -2.63 -23.97 7.10
N THR A 37 -1.90 -23.74 8.18
CA THR A 37 -2.43 -23.60 9.55
C THR A 37 -3.26 -22.34 9.76
N ASP A 38 -3.16 -21.37 8.86
CA ASP A 38 -3.98 -20.15 8.89
C ASP A 38 -5.39 -20.40 8.31
N CYS A 39 -5.58 -21.55 7.66
CA CYS A 39 -6.83 -21.93 7.03
C CYS A 39 -7.62 -22.89 7.93
N ILE A 40 -8.94 -22.91 7.72
CA ILE A 40 -9.83 -23.82 8.45
C ILE A 40 -9.68 -25.25 7.95
N GLU A 41 -10.22 -26.21 8.71
CA GLU A 41 -10.16 -27.61 8.36
C GLU A 41 -10.77 -27.88 6.97
N GLY A 42 -10.02 -28.57 6.09
CA GLY A 42 -10.39 -28.81 4.69
C GLY A 42 -9.89 -27.78 3.69
N GLU A 43 -9.22 -26.72 4.15
CA GLU A 43 -8.55 -25.72 3.31
C GLU A 43 -7.02 -25.81 3.40
N ILE A 44 -6.36 -25.32 2.36
CA ILE A 44 -4.91 -25.12 2.31
C ILE A 44 -4.58 -23.72 1.85
N CYS A 45 -3.37 -23.25 2.12
CA CYS A 45 -2.91 -21.97 1.64
C CYS A 45 -2.38 -22.09 0.21
N HIS A 46 -3.04 -21.43 -0.75
CA HIS A 46 -2.65 -21.53 -2.15
C HIS A 46 -1.21 -21.00 -2.36
N PRO A 47 -0.28 -21.81 -2.90
CA PRO A 47 1.15 -21.51 -2.85
C PRO A 47 1.54 -20.21 -3.55
N GLY A 48 0.84 -19.86 -4.64
CA GLY A 48 1.09 -18.63 -5.42
C GLY A 48 0.13 -17.48 -5.12
N ALA A 49 -1.09 -17.76 -4.66
CA ALA A 49 -2.14 -16.75 -4.52
C ALA A 49 -2.29 -16.25 -3.08
N LYS A 50 -1.68 -16.97 -2.11
CA LYS A 50 -1.71 -16.63 -0.67
C LYS A 50 -3.12 -16.42 -0.14
N VAL A 51 -4.05 -17.24 -0.63
CA VAL A 51 -5.43 -17.33 -0.16
C VAL A 51 -5.79 -18.76 0.19
N CYS A 52 -6.62 -18.93 1.20
CA CYS A 52 -7.13 -20.21 1.64
C CYS A 52 -8.14 -20.76 0.64
N VAL A 53 -7.82 -21.93 0.11
CA VAL A 53 -8.59 -22.62 -0.92
C VAL A 53 -9.04 -23.97 -0.40
N GLN A 54 -10.30 -24.30 -0.67
CA GLN A 54 -10.86 -25.57 -0.24
C GLN A 54 -10.31 -26.69 -1.10
N THR A 55 -9.86 -27.76 -0.45
CA THR A 55 -9.46 -28.99 -1.13
C THR A 55 -10.70 -29.76 -1.54
N CYS A 56 -10.60 -30.49 -2.66
CA CYS A 56 -11.74 -31.20 -3.21
C CYS A 56 -11.31 -32.52 -3.85
N THR A 57 -12.23 -33.47 -3.90
CA THR A 57 -12.04 -34.72 -4.65
C THR A 57 -12.87 -34.68 -5.95
N SER A 58 -14.00 -33.98 -5.91
CA SER A 58 -14.93 -33.76 -7.01
C SER A 58 -15.54 -32.35 -6.94
N GLY A 59 -16.17 -31.88 -8.02
CA GLY A 59 -16.83 -30.57 -8.04
C GLY A 59 -18.01 -30.43 -7.09
N ALA A 60 -18.54 -31.54 -6.56
CA ALA A 60 -19.61 -31.52 -5.56
C ALA A 60 -19.12 -31.13 -4.16
N ASP A 61 -17.82 -31.28 -3.90
CA ASP A 61 -17.20 -30.89 -2.62
C ASP A 61 -16.98 -29.38 -2.52
N CYS A 62 -17.21 -28.66 -3.63
CA CYS A 62 -16.89 -27.27 -3.75
C CYS A 62 -18.07 -26.36 -3.46
N PRO A 63 -17.83 -25.20 -2.82
CA PRO A 63 -18.87 -24.23 -2.54
C PRO A 63 -19.36 -23.58 -3.85
N GLU A 64 -20.53 -22.94 -3.78
CA GLU A 64 -21.10 -22.21 -4.91
C GLU A 64 -20.15 -21.12 -5.45
N SER A 65 -19.21 -20.64 -4.64
CA SER A 65 -18.18 -19.68 -5.05
C SER A 65 -17.08 -20.25 -5.95
N SER A 66 -16.96 -21.59 -6.04
CA SER A 66 -15.87 -22.24 -6.79
C SER A 66 -16.24 -23.65 -7.28
N LYS A 67 -17.19 -23.76 -8.22
CA LYS A 67 -17.78 -25.05 -8.66
C LYS A 67 -16.85 -26.07 -9.33
N THR A 68 -15.61 -25.72 -9.63
CA THR A 68 -14.71 -26.58 -10.42
C THR A 68 -13.64 -27.19 -9.52
N CYS A 69 -13.45 -28.51 -9.53
CA CYS A 69 -12.43 -29.16 -8.73
C CYS A 69 -11.24 -29.59 -9.61
N GLU A 70 -10.14 -28.85 -9.54
CA GLU A 70 -8.98 -29.03 -10.43
C GLU A 70 -7.65 -28.91 -9.69
N VAL A 71 -6.58 -29.43 -10.29
CA VAL A 71 -5.23 -29.34 -9.70
C VAL A 71 -4.74 -27.90 -9.63
N ILE A 72 -4.01 -27.56 -8.56
CA ILE A 72 -3.42 -26.22 -8.32
C ILE A 72 -2.52 -25.78 -9.48
N SER A 73 -1.68 -26.70 -9.96
CA SER A 73 -0.76 -26.45 -11.07
C SER A 73 -0.29 -27.76 -11.70
N SER A 74 0.41 -27.68 -12.82
CA SER A 74 1.07 -28.84 -13.45
C SER A 74 2.16 -29.48 -12.57
N THR A 75 2.64 -28.77 -11.55
CA THR A 75 3.68 -29.21 -10.62
C THR A 75 3.14 -29.64 -9.26
N ASN A 76 1.87 -29.39 -8.97
CA ASN A 76 1.22 -29.73 -7.72
C ASN A 76 -0.13 -30.42 -8.00
N SER A 77 -0.19 -31.73 -7.72
CA SER A 77 -1.36 -32.57 -7.97
C SER A 77 -2.50 -32.38 -6.97
N THR A 78 -2.36 -31.51 -5.97
CA THR A 78 -3.43 -31.22 -5.02
C THR A 78 -4.58 -30.54 -5.75
N LYS A 79 -5.78 -31.09 -5.58
CA LYS A 79 -7.00 -30.55 -6.16
C LYS A 79 -7.65 -29.55 -5.22
N VAL A 80 -8.03 -28.40 -5.78
CA VAL A 80 -8.67 -27.30 -5.07
C VAL A 80 -9.88 -26.81 -5.85
N CYS A 81 -10.83 -26.24 -5.13
CA CYS A 81 -11.99 -25.59 -5.71
C CYS A 81 -11.58 -24.30 -6.41
N GLN A 82 -11.89 -24.21 -7.70
CA GLN A 82 -11.55 -23.12 -8.59
C GLN A 82 -12.81 -22.34 -9.00
N CYS A 83 -12.66 -21.02 -9.03
CA CYS A 83 -13.66 -20.11 -9.58
C CYS A 83 -13.49 -19.97 -11.10
N SER A 84 -14.58 -19.59 -11.78
CA SER A 84 -14.56 -19.27 -13.21
C SER A 84 -15.00 -17.84 -13.52
N THR A 85 -15.72 -17.19 -12.61
CA THR A 85 -16.20 -15.82 -12.76
C THR A 85 -16.16 -15.06 -11.43
N ASP A 86 -16.04 -13.74 -11.50
CA ASP A 86 -16.11 -12.85 -10.34
C ASP A 86 -17.45 -13.01 -9.60
N ALA A 87 -18.55 -13.21 -10.33
CA ALA A 87 -19.88 -13.41 -9.77
C ALA A 87 -20.00 -14.65 -8.87
N LEU A 88 -19.16 -15.67 -9.08
CA LEU A 88 -19.10 -16.81 -8.15
C LEU A 88 -18.39 -16.41 -6.86
N CYS A 89 -17.25 -15.73 -6.97
CA CYS A 89 -16.50 -15.27 -5.81
C CYS A 89 -17.26 -14.27 -4.95
N GLN A 90 -18.14 -13.46 -5.55
CA GLN A 90 -19.01 -12.53 -4.84
C GLN A 90 -20.11 -13.19 -4.01
N ARG A 91 -20.23 -14.52 -4.08
CA ARG A 91 -21.16 -15.33 -3.30
C ARG A 91 -20.44 -16.24 -2.32
N ASP A 92 -19.20 -15.92 -1.97
CA ASP A 92 -18.41 -16.72 -1.04
C ASP A 92 -18.91 -16.53 0.40
N GLU A 93 -19.62 -17.54 0.90
CA GLU A 93 -20.20 -17.53 2.25
C GLU A 93 -19.14 -17.69 3.35
N ARG A 94 -17.88 -17.98 2.99
CA ARG A 94 -16.81 -18.09 3.99
C ARG A 94 -16.41 -16.73 4.53
N ILE A 95 -16.74 -15.62 3.86
CA ILE A 95 -16.39 -14.25 4.28
C ILE A 95 -17.62 -13.39 4.54
N SER A 96 -17.54 -12.52 5.54
CA SER A 96 -18.62 -11.61 5.95
C SER A 96 -19.02 -10.62 4.85
N ASP A 97 -18.06 -10.21 3.99
CA ASP A 97 -18.30 -9.37 2.81
C ASP A 97 -17.56 -9.90 1.57
N ALA A 98 -18.26 -10.71 0.77
CA ALA A 98 -17.71 -11.29 -0.46
C ALA A 98 -17.78 -10.32 -1.66
N SER A 99 -18.45 -9.17 -1.56
CA SER A 99 -18.81 -8.34 -2.72
C SER A 99 -17.59 -7.81 -3.50
N GLY A 100 -16.44 -7.68 -2.82
CA GLY A 100 -15.16 -7.28 -3.40
C GLY A 100 -14.34 -8.42 -4.01
N LEU A 101 -14.72 -9.68 -3.81
CA LEU A 101 -13.94 -10.81 -4.30
C LEU A 101 -14.05 -10.95 -5.83
N LYS A 102 -12.92 -11.28 -6.45
CA LYS A 102 -12.76 -11.53 -7.88
C LYS A 102 -12.08 -12.85 -8.11
N CYS A 103 -12.39 -13.46 -9.25
CA CYS A 103 -11.74 -14.69 -9.66
C CYS A 103 -10.39 -14.38 -10.30
N SER A 104 -9.30 -14.83 -9.67
CA SER A 104 -7.96 -14.67 -10.21
C SER A 104 -7.86 -15.31 -11.60
N THR A 105 -7.44 -14.54 -12.60
CA THR A 105 -7.27 -15.06 -13.97
C THR A 105 -6.13 -16.08 -14.06
N THR A 106 -5.10 -15.92 -13.22
CA THR A 106 -3.91 -16.77 -13.14
C THR A 106 -4.13 -18.02 -12.31
N HIS A 107 -4.66 -17.85 -11.10
CA HIS A 107 -4.74 -18.94 -10.11
C HIS A 107 -6.13 -19.58 -10.00
N LYS A 108 -7.14 -18.99 -10.66
CA LYS A 108 -8.52 -19.50 -10.67
C LYS A 108 -9.10 -19.68 -9.26
N VAL A 109 -8.73 -18.81 -8.33
CA VAL A 109 -9.20 -18.81 -6.94
C VAL A 109 -9.81 -17.45 -6.61
N CYS A 110 -10.74 -17.43 -5.66
CA CYS A 110 -11.37 -16.20 -5.20
C CYS A 110 -10.40 -15.40 -4.35
N THR A 111 -10.24 -14.14 -4.71
CA THR A 111 -9.26 -13.23 -4.14
C THR A 111 -9.90 -11.87 -3.96
N ASP A 112 -9.45 -11.08 -3.02
CA ASP A 112 -9.90 -9.71 -2.76
C ASP A 112 -9.44 -8.72 -3.85
N GLY A 113 -9.53 -9.09 -5.12
CA GLY A 113 -9.26 -8.20 -6.26
C GLY A 113 -7.82 -7.65 -6.36
N ASP A 114 -6.94 -7.95 -5.41
CA ASP A 114 -5.61 -7.33 -5.27
C ASP A 114 -4.44 -8.35 -5.33
N THR A 115 -4.73 -9.64 -5.54
CA THR A 115 -3.69 -10.69 -5.59
C THR A 115 -3.33 -11.16 -7.00
N THR A 116 -3.48 -10.31 -8.03
CA THR A 116 -2.57 -10.46 -9.17
C THR A 116 -1.17 -10.40 -8.57
N PRO A 117 -0.31 -11.44 -8.70
CA PRO A 117 0.99 -11.42 -8.06
C PRO A 117 1.65 -10.10 -8.44
N THR A 118 1.84 -9.24 -7.44
CA THR A 118 2.31 -7.89 -7.67
C THR A 118 3.62 -8.04 -8.43
N PRO A 119 3.77 -7.45 -9.64
CA PRO A 119 4.97 -7.66 -10.41
C PRO A 119 6.15 -7.29 -9.53
N THR A 120 7.00 -8.27 -9.23
CA THR A 120 8.20 -8.02 -8.41
C THR A 120 9.29 -7.38 -9.25
N THR A 121 9.19 -7.53 -10.57
CA THR A 121 10.08 -6.93 -11.56
C THR A 121 9.36 -5.90 -12.41
N CYS A 122 10.12 -4.90 -12.85
CA CYS A 122 9.64 -3.82 -13.70
C CYS A 122 10.76 -3.31 -14.61
N SER A 123 10.38 -2.52 -15.62
CA SER A 123 11.31 -1.77 -16.47
C SER A 123 10.79 -0.36 -16.67
N GLY A 124 11.66 0.65 -16.58
CA GLY A 124 11.29 2.06 -16.73
C GLY A 124 11.27 2.80 -15.39
N GLU A 125 10.45 3.83 -15.28
CA GLU A 125 10.38 4.72 -14.10
C GLU A 125 8.93 4.88 -13.61
N GLY A 126 8.75 5.40 -12.39
CA GLY A 126 7.44 5.61 -11.79
C GLY A 126 6.70 4.30 -11.55
N GLN A 127 5.38 4.26 -11.80
CA GLN A 127 4.60 3.04 -11.54
C GLN A 127 5.05 1.87 -12.42
N SER A 128 5.27 2.10 -13.72
CA SER A 128 5.54 1.03 -14.69
C SER A 128 4.50 -0.10 -14.56
N THR A 129 4.95 -1.36 -14.42
CA THR A 129 4.13 -2.54 -14.14
C THR A 129 3.83 -2.75 -12.66
N CYS A 130 4.37 -1.93 -11.75
CA CYS A 130 4.21 -2.11 -10.31
C CYS A 130 2.79 -1.81 -9.83
N ALA A 131 2.43 -2.37 -8.66
CA ALA A 131 1.20 -2.00 -7.99
C ALA A 131 1.17 -0.51 -7.63
N TYR A 132 -0.04 -0.01 -7.41
CA TYR A 132 -0.23 1.33 -6.88
C TYR A 132 0.37 1.44 -5.46
N GLY A 133 1.02 2.56 -5.17
CA GLY A 133 1.85 2.71 -3.96
C GLY A 133 3.24 2.08 -4.08
N GLN A 134 3.59 1.51 -5.24
CA GLN A 134 4.94 1.06 -5.56
C GLN A 134 5.50 1.81 -6.77
N PHE A 135 6.81 1.75 -6.96
CA PHE A 135 7.49 2.30 -8.12
C PHE A 135 8.64 1.41 -8.58
N CYS A 136 9.06 1.58 -9.83
CA CYS A 136 10.17 0.85 -10.39
C CYS A 136 11.51 1.45 -9.94
N SER A 137 12.18 0.74 -9.05
CA SER A 137 13.54 1.07 -8.59
C SER A 137 14.53 0.14 -9.31
N GLY A 138 15.12 0.64 -10.39
CA GLY A 138 15.98 -0.16 -11.28
C GLY A 138 15.16 -1.21 -12.03
N THR A 139 15.12 -2.44 -11.50
CA THR A 139 14.37 -3.57 -12.08
C THR A 139 13.35 -4.17 -11.13
N THR A 140 13.17 -3.58 -9.94
CA THR A 140 12.36 -4.15 -8.87
C THR A 140 11.28 -3.19 -8.42
N CYS A 141 10.06 -3.70 -8.24
CA CYS A 141 8.97 -2.91 -7.69
C CYS A 141 9.17 -2.72 -6.19
N THR A 142 9.25 -1.45 -5.79
CA THR A 142 9.54 -1.03 -4.41
C THR A 142 8.38 -0.20 -3.89
N ALA A 143 7.90 -0.50 -2.68
CA ALA A 143 6.89 0.32 -2.02
C ALA A 143 7.42 1.72 -1.73
N VAL A 144 6.57 2.73 -1.88
CA VAL A 144 6.93 4.07 -1.40
C VAL A 144 7.09 4.06 0.11
N PRO A 145 8.18 4.63 0.65
CA PRO A 145 8.43 4.62 2.08
C PRO A 145 7.41 5.49 2.82
N ALA A 146 6.99 5.05 4.00
CA ALA A 146 6.22 5.88 4.91
C ALA A 146 7.06 7.09 5.37
N PRO A 147 6.45 8.28 5.56
CA PRO A 147 7.19 9.44 6.03
C PRO A 147 7.58 9.27 7.51
N THR A 148 8.85 9.53 7.84
CA THR A 148 9.40 9.40 9.21
C THR A 148 9.85 10.73 9.82
N CYS A 149 9.65 11.84 9.11
CA CYS A 149 10.04 13.17 9.55
C CYS A 149 8.97 13.87 10.39
N ALA A 150 9.40 14.91 11.12
CA ALA A 150 8.54 15.76 11.94
C ALA A 150 7.35 16.38 11.19
N ASN A 151 7.47 16.64 9.88
CA ASN A 151 6.38 17.19 9.06
C ASN A 151 5.12 16.31 9.13
N PHE A 152 5.30 15.00 9.33
CA PHE A 152 4.21 14.04 9.42
C PHE A 152 4.17 13.26 10.74
N ASP A 153 4.69 13.84 11.83
CA ASP A 153 4.60 13.29 13.17
C ASP A 153 3.66 14.15 14.04
N PRO A 154 2.41 13.71 14.32
CA PRO A 154 1.48 14.43 15.18
C PRO A 154 2.02 14.73 16.58
N ALA A 155 2.91 13.90 17.12
CA ALA A 155 3.53 14.13 18.42
C ALA A 155 4.48 15.35 18.40
N GLN A 156 4.97 15.74 17.23
CA GLN A 156 5.82 16.92 17.01
C GLN A 156 5.04 18.10 16.41
N GLY A 157 3.71 18.01 16.34
CA GLY A 157 2.84 19.01 15.70
C GLY A 157 2.72 18.86 14.19
N GLY A 158 3.29 17.80 13.61
CA GLY A 158 3.15 17.44 12.20
C GLY A 158 1.76 16.90 11.85
N ARG A 159 1.51 16.71 10.55
CA ARG A 159 0.24 16.16 10.05
C ARG A 159 0.26 14.63 10.09
N ALA A 160 -0.81 14.00 10.57
CA ALA A 160 -0.91 12.53 10.49
C ALA A 160 -0.89 12.05 9.01
N PRO A 161 -0.04 11.06 8.64
CA PRO A 161 -0.12 10.40 7.35
C PRO A 161 -1.47 9.70 7.20
N THR A 162 -2.02 9.72 5.99
CA THR A 162 -3.34 9.17 5.66
C THR A 162 -3.31 8.20 4.49
N PHE A 163 -2.17 8.09 3.80
CA PHE A 163 -2.03 7.21 2.66
C PHE A 163 -2.21 5.73 3.01
N ASN A 164 -2.98 5.05 2.17
CA ASN A 164 -3.16 3.61 2.19
C ASN A 164 -3.27 3.13 0.74
N ALA A 165 -2.36 2.27 0.29
CA ALA A 165 -2.31 1.80 -1.08
C ALA A 165 -3.59 1.09 -1.56
N ALA A 166 -4.38 0.50 -0.65
CA ALA A 166 -5.62 -0.17 -1.01
C ALA A 166 -6.79 0.80 -1.29
N THR A 167 -6.84 1.94 -0.59
CA THR A 167 -8.01 2.85 -0.61
C THR A 167 -7.71 4.23 -1.20
N SER A 168 -6.44 4.62 -1.26
CA SER A 168 -6.01 5.90 -1.80
C SER A 168 -6.02 5.90 -3.33
N THR A 169 -6.22 7.05 -3.95
CA THR A 169 -6.43 7.16 -5.41
C THR A 169 -5.66 8.30 -6.08
N GLY A 170 -4.97 9.13 -5.30
CA GLY A 170 -4.24 10.29 -5.78
C GLY A 170 -2.89 9.93 -6.41
N PRO A 171 -2.15 10.94 -6.90
CA PRO A 171 -0.81 10.71 -7.42
C PRO A 171 0.18 10.25 -6.35
N ILE A 172 1.19 9.50 -6.78
CA ILE A 172 2.25 8.98 -5.93
C ILE A 172 3.55 9.71 -6.21
N ILE A 173 4.15 10.30 -5.17
CA ILE A 173 5.51 10.83 -5.19
C ILE A 173 6.46 9.69 -4.84
N TYR A 174 7.35 9.34 -5.76
CA TYR A 174 8.26 8.21 -5.61
C TYR A 174 9.74 8.62 -5.53
N ASP A 175 10.08 9.86 -5.91
CA ASP A 175 11.42 10.40 -5.73
C ASP A 175 11.40 11.86 -5.30
N VAL A 176 12.27 12.19 -4.35
CA VAL A 176 12.55 13.57 -3.90
C VAL A 176 14.04 13.73 -3.72
N THR A 177 14.65 14.48 -4.63
CA THR A 177 16.10 14.67 -4.70
C THR A 177 16.45 16.15 -4.58
N GLN A 178 17.38 16.49 -3.69
CA GLN A 178 17.88 17.86 -3.59
C GLN A 178 18.61 18.24 -4.88
N VAL A 179 18.26 19.40 -5.45
CA VAL A 179 18.92 19.96 -6.63
C VAL A 179 19.95 20.99 -6.22
N SER A 180 19.59 21.92 -5.33
CA SER A 180 20.48 22.95 -4.82
C SER A 180 19.98 23.51 -3.49
N PHE A 181 20.86 24.20 -2.77
CA PHE A 181 20.49 24.98 -1.59
C PHE A 181 21.39 26.22 -1.55
N ALA A 182 21.05 27.19 -2.40
CA ALA A 182 21.92 28.32 -2.74
C ALA A 182 21.08 29.56 -3.04
N GLN A 183 21.74 30.66 -3.42
CA GLN A 183 21.01 31.86 -3.85
C GLN A 183 20.24 31.61 -5.15
N ASP A 184 18.99 32.03 -5.19
CA ASP A 184 18.12 32.03 -6.37
C ASP A 184 17.05 33.11 -6.22
N SER A 185 16.68 33.73 -7.33
CA SER A 185 15.71 34.83 -7.35
C SER A 185 14.30 34.44 -6.87
N PHE A 186 14.01 33.15 -6.72
CA PHE A 186 12.71 32.66 -6.27
C PHE A 186 12.32 33.23 -4.91
N CYS A 187 13.29 33.31 -4.00
CA CYS A 187 13.10 33.83 -2.64
C CYS A 187 13.57 35.29 -2.50
N GLY A 188 13.62 36.02 -3.61
CA GLY A 188 14.20 37.35 -3.71
C GLY A 188 15.65 37.36 -4.18
N ASP A 189 16.22 38.55 -4.34
CA ASP A 189 17.56 38.75 -4.90
C ASP A 189 18.65 38.90 -3.81
N GLY A 190 18.30 38.73 -2.54
CA GLY A 190 19.23 38.95 -1.42
C GLY A 190 19.36 40.41 -1.00
N THR A 191 18.58 41.31 -1.62
CA THR A 191 18.49 42.73 -1.27
C THR A 191 17.21 43.01 -0.48
N ALA A 192 17.21 44.11 0.30
CA ALA A 192 16.04 44.64 1.01
C ALA A 192 15.27 43.64 1.91
N GLY A 193 15.97 42.89 2.76
CA GLY A 193 15.34 41.96 3.72
C GLY A 193 14.86 40.64 3.12
N SER A 194 15.00 40.44 1.80
CA SER A 194 14.93 39.10 1.20
C SER A 194 16.26 38.38 1.38
N THR A 195 16.21 37.09 1.64
CA THR A 195 17.42 36.30 1.93
C THR A 195 18.09 35.78 0.66
N GLY A 196 17.35 35.75 -0.45
CA GLY A 196 17.72 35.13 -1.71
C GLY A 196 18.00 33.63 -1.60
N LEU A 197 17.97 33.03 -0.42
CA LEU A 197 18.32 31.63 -0.21
C LEU A 197 17.13 30.74 -0.60
N THR A 198 17.36 29.85 -1.56
CA THR A 198 16.37 28.90 -2.04
C THR A 198 16.92 27.49 -1.93
N ALA A 199 16.16 26.63 -1.24
CA ALA A 199 16.37 25.19 -1.30
C ALA A 199 15.51 24.63 -2.43
N LYS A 200 16.11 23.88 -3.35
CA LYS A 200 15.43 23.28 -4.50
C LYS A 200 15.40 21.76 -4.36
N ALA A 201 14.24 21.16 -4.56
CA ALA A 201 14.08 19.72 -4.63
C ALA A 201 13.35 19.33 -5.93
N ARG A 202 13.91 18.39 -6.66
CA ARG A 202 13.25 17.72 -7.77
C ARG A 202 12.34 16.64 -7.20
N VAL A 203 11.12 16.63 -7.68
CA VAL A 203 10.07 15.71 -7.28
C VAL A 203 9.61 14.97 -8.51
N LYS A 204 9.59 13.64 -8.45
CA LYS A 204 8.99 12.80 -9.48
C LYS A 204 7.74 12.12 -8.93
N ALA A 205 6.68 12.17 -9.72
CA ALA A 205 5.40 11.56 -9.36
C ALA A 205 4.78 10.80 -10.54
N TYR A 206 3.93 9.82 -10.23
CA TYR A 206 3.08 9.14 -11.21
C TYR A 206 1.61 9.24 -10.81
N ILE A 207 0.71 9.03 -11.76
CA ILE A 207 -0.73 8.98 -11.51
C ILE A 207 -1.35 7.71 -12.12
N LYS A 208 -2.10 6.96 -11.30
CA LYS A 208 -2.77 5.71 -11.72
C LYS A 208 -3.93 6.02 -12.67
N THR A 209 -4.87 6.84 -12.19
CA THR A 209 -6.10 7.20 -12.90
C THR A 209 -6.04 8.63 -13.40
N GLY A 210 -6.40 8.86 -14.67
CA GLY A 210 -6.30 10.17 -15.30
C GLY A 210 -4.88 10.50 -15.78
N THR A 211 -4.59 11.80 -15.90
CA THR A 211 -3.31 12.33 -16.37
C THR A 211 -2.97 13.61 -15.60
N PHE A 212 -1.68 13.86 -15.36
CA PHE A 212 -1.22 15.15 -14.92
C PHE A 212 -1.56 16.24 -15.96
N PRO A 213 -1.91 17.45 -15.51
CA PRO A 213 -2.21 18.58 -16.40
C PRO A 213 -0.99 19.01 -17.20
N ALA A 214 -1.21 19.73 -18.30
CA ALA A 214 -0.12 20.34 -19.07
C ALA A 214 0.61 21.46 -18.30
N GLU A 215 -0.08 22.10 -17.34
CA GLU A 215 0.46 23.21 -16.55
C GLU A 215 0.39 22.91 -15.05
N LYS A 216 1.38 23.43 -14.29
CA LYS A 216 1.46 23.26 -12.83
C LYS A 216 0.22 23.72 -12.06
N SER A 217 -0.51 24.69 -12.61
CA SER A 217 -1.71 25.30 -12.01
C SER A 217 -2.86 24.32 -11.86
N GLY A 218 -2.89 23.26 -12.69
CA GLY A 218 -3.92 22.22 -12.63
C GLY A 218 -3.56 21.03 -11.75
N LEU A 219 -2.44 21.07 -11.01
CA LEU A 219 -1.98 19.90 -10.25
C LEU A 219 -3.01 19.53 -9.16
N PRO A 220 -3.32 18.22 -8.98
CA PRO A 220 -4.43 17.79 -8.15
C PRO A 220 -4.11 17.86 -6.66
N GLY A 221 -4.20 19.06 -6.09
CA GLY A 221 -3.99 19.30 -4.66
C GLY A 221 -2.59 18.93 -4.19
N LEU A 222 -1.55 19.49 -4.83
CA LEU A 222 -0.18 19.35 -4.37
C LEU A 222 0.06 20.26 -3.15
N PHE A 223 0.58 19.71 -2.06
CA PHE A 223 0.86 20.45 -0.84
C PHE A 223 2.29 20.30 -0.36
N TYR A 224 2.82 21.39 0.20
CA TYR A 224 4.01 21.41 1.05
C TYR A 224 3.59 21.51 2.51
N VAL A 225 4.05 20.58 3.33
CA VAL A 225 3.80 20.50 4.78
C VAL A 225 5.08 20.91 5.51
N ARG A 226 4.97 21.90 6.40
CA ARG A 226 6.04 22.31 7.30
C ARG A 226 6.09 21.41 8.54
N VAL A 227 7.17 21.49 9.32
CA VAL A 227 7.34 20.68 10.54
C VAL A 227 6.24 20.89 11.60
N ASN A 228 5.59 22.04 11.59
CA ASN A 228 4.45 22.35 12.46
C ASN A 228 3.08 21.93 11.87
N GLY A 229 3.08 21.04 10.86
CA GLY A 229 1.87 20.51 10.23
C GLY A 229 1.15 21.49 9.30
N THR A 230 1.58 22.75 9.21
CA THR A 230 0.94 23.74 8.33
C THR A 230 1.16 23.38 6.86
N GLN A 231 0.07 23.52 6.09
CA GLN A 231 0.06 23.24 4.66
C GLN A 231 0.18 24.53 3.86
N VAL A 232 0.94 24.46 2.78
CA VAL A 232 1.07 25.49 1.76
C VAL A 232 0.74 24.85 0.42
N ASP A 233 0.04 25.58 -0.45
CA ASP A 233 -0.18 25.15 -1.83
C ASP A 233 1.18 24.99 -2.53
N GLY A 234 1.52 23.75 -2.88
CA GLY A 234 2.79 23.40 -3.49
C GLY A 234 2.93 23.92 -4.92
N THR A 235 1.83 24.23 -5.61
CA THR A 235 1.87 24.78 -6.98
C THR A 235 2.50 26.18 -7.01
N THR A 236 2.43 26.92 -5.90
CA THR A 236 3.07 28.23 -5.74
C THR A 236 4.58 28.15 -5.65
N LEU A 237 5.13 26.96 -5.36
CA LEU A 237 6.55 26.70 -5.16
C LEU A 237 7.27 26.23 -6.44
N ILE A 238 6.55 26.08 -7.54
CA ILE A 238 7.07 25.55 -8.81
C ILE A 238 7.08 26.66 -9.84
N ARG A 239 8.19 26.85 -10.56
CA ARG A 239 8.22 27.73 -11.73
C ARG A 239 7.56 27.02 -12.93
N PRO A 240 6.79 27.70 -13.79
CA PRO A 240 6.20 27.06 -14.97
C PRO A 240 7.21 26.31 -15.85
N SER A 241 8.43 26.84 -16.00
CA SER A 241 9.54 26.23 -16.75
C SER A 241 10.16 25.01 -16.09
N GLU A 242 9.85 24.76 -14.81
CA GLU A 242 10.41 23.67 -14.00
C GLU A 242 9.37 22.56 -13.78
N TYR A 243 8.30 22.53 -14.57
CA TYR A 243 7.28 21.48 -14.56
C TYR A 243 7.23 20.82 -15.93
N THR A 244 7.32 19.50 -15.95
CA THR A 244 7.19 18.70 -17.17
C THR A 244 6.35 17.46 -16.91
N THR A 245 5.71 16.96 -17.97
CA THR A 245 5.02 15.68 -17.97
C THR A 245 5.66 14.73 -18.98
N ALA A 246 5.53 13.44 -18.70
CA ALA A 246 6.02 12.37 -19.56
C ALA A 246 4.95 11.27 -19.68
N GLU A 247 5.13 10.37 -20.64
CA GLU A 247 4.27 9.20 -20.86
C GLU A 247 2.79 9.58 -20.99
N ALA A 248 2.49 10.51 -21.90
CA ALA A 248 1.14 11.02 -22.11
C ALA A 248 0.47 11.55 -20.82
N GLY A 249 1.27 12.14 -19.91
CA GLY A 249 0.79 12.70 -18.65
C GLY A 249 0.67 11.69 -17.50
N LYS A 250 1.17 10.46 -17.65
CA LYS A 250 1.20 9.48 -16.56
C LYS A 250 2.27 9.73 -15.52
N ARG A 251 3.30 10.49 -15.89
CA ARG A 251 4.36 10.94 -14.98
C ARG A 251 4.52 12.45 -15.05
N ALA A 252 4.88 13.04 -13.91
CA ALA A 252 5.27 14.43 -13.81
C ALA A 252 6.61 14.53 -13.08
N GLU A 253 7.44 15.45 -13.55
CA GLU A 253 8.65 15.87 -12.88
C GLU A 253 8.57 17.38 -12.65
N PHE A 254 8.90 17.82 -11.44
CA PHE A 254 8.97 19.24 -11.16
C PHE A 254 10.00 19.60 -10.10
N THR A 255 10.52 20.83 -10.19
CA THR A 255 11.36 21.39 -9.12
C THR A 255 10.53 22.29 -8.23
N MET A 256 10.51 21.98 -6.93
CA MET A 256 9.94 22.82 -5.90
C MET A 256 11.03 23.70 -5.29
N ASN A 257 10.72 24.98 -5.10
CA ASN A 257 11.61 26.02 -4.60
C ASN A 257 11.09 26.49 -3.25
N PHE A 258 11.90 26.32 -2.21
CA PHE A 258 11.54 26.65 -0.84
C PHE A 258 12.39 27.80 -0.31
N CYS A 259 11.79 28.66 0.52
CA CYS A 259 12.44 29.82 1.14
C CYS A 259 12.66 29.60 2.65
N PRO A 260 13.75 28.92 3.07
CA PRO A 260 13.96 28.52 4.46
C PRO A 260 14.43 29.63 5.41
N GLY A 261 14.78 30.82 4.89
CA GLY A 261 15.38 31.91 5.65
C GLY A 261 16.90 31.93 5.55
N SER A 262 17.53 33.09 5.81
CA SER A 262 18.94 33.38 5.46
C SER A 262 19.96 32.56 6.25
N THR A 263 19.61 32.17 7.46
CA THR A 263 20.48 31.43 8.38
C THR A 263 20.24 29.92 8.35
N ALA A 264 19.26 29.45 7.58
CA ALA A 264 18.95 28.04 7.51
C ALA A 264 20.09 27.27 6.82
N THR A 265 20.63 26.28 7.53
CA THR A 265 21.56 25.28 6.99
C THR A 265 20.85 24.00 6.58
N THR A 266 19.62 23.81 7.07
CA THR A 266 18.83 22.60 6.88
C THR A 266 17.36 22.96 6.72
N LEU A 267 16.62 22.23 5.88
CA LEU A 267 15.17 22.38 5.72
C LEU A 267 14.51 21.00 5.61
N SER A 268 13.57 20.69 6.50
CA SER A 268 12.74 19.49 6.38
C SER A 268 11.49 19.79 5.56
N ILE A 269 11.34 19.11 4.41
CA ILE A 269 10.17 19.25 3.54
C ILE A 269 9.26 18.02 3.63
N GLY A 270 7.97 18.23 3.82
CA GLY A 270 6.93 17.21 3.66
C GLY A 270 6.08 17.52 2.45
N LEU A 271 5.77 16.53 1.62
CA LEU A 271 5.03 16.69 0.38
C LEU A 271 3.95 15.62 0.27
N TYR A 272 2.82 15.97 -0.34
CA TYR A 272 1.81 15.01 -0.74
C TYR A 272 0.87 15.62 -1.79
N PHE A 273 0.13 14.77 -2.50
CA PHE A 273 -1.05 15.16 -3.27
C PHE A 273 -2.33 14.75 -2.54
N THR A 274 -3.45 15.42 -2.76
CA THR A 274 -4.75 14.96 -2.27
C THR A 274 -5.00 13.50 -2.64
N GLY A 275 -5.23 12.65 -1.64
CA GLY A 275 -5.43 11.20 -1.82
C GLY A 275 -4.18 10.43 -2.26
N GLY A 276 -3.00 11.07 -2.31
CA GLY A 276 -1.71 10.48 -2.63
C GLY A 276 -0.88 10.14 -1.39
N ASN A 277 0.35 9.67 -1.59
CA ASN A 277 1.25 9.37 -0.47
C ASN A 277 1.89 10.62 0.12
N GLU A 278 2.09 10.58 1.43
CA GLU A 278 2.97 11.51 2.13
C GLU A 278 4.44 11.06 2.01
N ILE A 279 5.34 11.99 1.70
CA ILE A 279 6.79 11.77 1.64
C ILE A 279 7.53 12.98 2.20
N CYS A 280 8.71 12.77 2.77
CA CYS A 280 9.53 13.87 3.21
C CYS A 280 11.02 13.67 2.99
N LYS A 281 11.74 14.80 3.01
CA LYS A 281 13.17 14.86 2.77
C LYS A 281 13.79 15.99 3.60
N GLN A 282 14.98 15.72 4.13
CA GLN A 282 15.85 16.76 4.67
C GLN A 282 16.73 17.31 3.55
N LEU A 283 16.67 18.63 3.34
CA LEU A 283 17.56 19.37 2.45
C LEU A 283 18.67 20.02 3.30
N ASN A 284 19.91 19.98 2.81
CA ASN A 284 21.08 20.48 3.50
C ASN A 284 21.88 21.42 2.60
N ARG A 285 22.37 22.50 3.17
CA ARG A 285 23.17 23.51 2.46
C ARG A 285 24.61 23.09 2.26
#